data_AF-A0A6N8SJ83-F1
#
_entry.id   AF-A0A6N8SJ83-F1
#
_cell.length_a   1.000
_cell.length_b   1.000
_cell.length_c   1.000
_cell.angle_alpha   90.00
_cell.angle_beta   90.00
_cell.angle_gamma   90.00
#
_symmetry.space_group_name_H-M   'P 1'
#
loop_
_entity.id
_entity.type
_entity.pdbx_description
1 polymer ?
#
loop_
_entity_poly.entity_id
_entity_poly.type
_entity_poly.pdbx_seq_one_letter_code
_entity_poly.pdbx_strand_id
1 'polypeptide(L)'
;MSMKRRRFLFIAAAAAFSGAARAENTTWQTDMLGGTVRVDLRGTRGLAQDIVGRIGSTIAEVEAAASLFKTGSALSRLNAAGHLDDPPPALLDLLRLANHVHQATAGRFDPTVQPLWRALAQARDVTEAQAAIGWERVRIEPSIQLAHGQALTLNGIAQGYAADRVRRLLLEEGYAQAFVDMGEFAAIGGPFSVAVEDPALGQIATRRLAGNAIATSSPSAMMLGTGFHILGPRGERPCWSTISVEAESAAMADGFSTAFCLMTRDEIRATLRRVPGITRVTAVDEAGDVSTF
;
A
#
# COMPACT_ATOMS: atom_id res chain seq x y z
N MET A 1 8.97 -34.80 -81.61
CA MET A 1 8.05 -34.35 -80.53
C MET A 1 8.50 -34.99 -79.22
N SER A 2 9.01 -34.19 -78.28
CA SER A 2 9.58 -34.64 -77.00
C SER A 2 9.22 -33.62 -75.92
N MET A 3 8.72 -34.08 -74.77
CA MET A 3 8.48 -33.27 -73.58
C MET A 3 9.80 -32.81 -72.94
N LYS A 4 9.88 -31.56 -72.44
CA LYS A 4 10.68 -31.23 -71.25
C LYS A 4 10.06 -30.13 -70.37
N ARG A 5 10.13 -30.41 -69.06
CA ARG A 5 9.83 -29.61 -67.86
C ARG A 5 10.79 -28.42 -67.68
N ARG A 6 10.31 -27.31 -67.06
CA ARG A 6 10.96 -26.39 -66.07
C ARG A 6 10.20 -25.04 -66.06
N ARG A 7 9.24 -24.79 -65.15
CA ARG A 7 9.37 -24.12 -63.81
C ARG A 7 10.29 -22.89 -63.78
N PHE A 8 9.71 -21.69 -63.62
CA PHE A 8 10.24 -20.52 -62.90
C PHE A 8 9.06 -19.59 -62.56
N LEU A 9 8.49 -19.74 -61.35
CA LEU A 9 8.60 -18.81 -60.21
C LEU A 9 7.67 -17.59 -60.30
N PHE A 10 6.41 -17.80 -59.91
CA PHE A 10 5.57 -16.73 -59.35
C PHE A 10 6.10 -16.43 -57.93
N ILE A 11 6.68 -15.25 -57.75
CA ILE A 11 6.99 -14.71 -56.43
C ILE A 11 5.66 -14.31 -55.79
N ALA A 12 5.08 -15.20 -55.00
CA ALA A 12 4.13 -14.80 -53.98
C ALA A 12 4.94 -14.23 -52.81
N ALA A 13 5.02 -12.90 -52.74
CA ALA A 13 5.46 -12.23 -51.53
C ALA A 13 4.44 -12.54 -50.43
N ALA A 14 4.68 -13.62 -49.68
CA ALA A 14 4.10 -13.77 -48.36
C ALA A 14 4.74 -12.69 -47.49
N ALA A 15 4.12 -11.51 -47.46
CA ALA A 15 4.27 -10.61 -46.35
C ALA A 15 3.86 -11.43 -45.11
N ALA A 16 4.86 -11.90 -44.36
CA ALA A 16 4.65 -12.34 -43.01
C ALA A 16 4.13 -11.11 -42.26
N PHE A 17 2.82 -10.95 -42.24
CA PHE A 17 2.17 -10.15 -41.21
C PHE A 17 2.58 -10.82 -39.91
N SER A 18 3.56 -10.21 -39.24
CA SER A 18 3.75 -10.37 -37.80
C SER A 18 2.35 -10.26 -37.21
N GLY A 19 1.84 -11.38 -36.69
CA GLY A 19 0.49 -11.44 -36.14
C GLY A 19 0.30 -10.24 -35.22
N ALA A 20 -0.81 -9.54 -35.38
CA ALA A 20 -1.13 -8.41 -34.52
C ALA A 20 -0.90 -8.85 -33.07
N ALA A 21 0.10 -8.24 -32.43
CA ALA A 21 0.43 -8.46 -31.04
C ALA A 21 -0.87 -8.31 -30.23
N ARG A 22 -1.49 -9.43 -29.87
CA ARG A 22 -2.64 -9.40 -28.97
C ARG A 22 -2.06 -9.04 -27.61
N ALA A 23 -2.58 -7.98 -27.01
CA ALA A 23 -2.35 -7.73 -25.60
C ALA A 23 -2.99 -8.90 -24.84
N GLU A 24 -2.15 -9.78 -24.31
CA GLU A 24 -2.58 -10.82 -23.38
C GLU A 24 -2.71 -10.17 -21.99
N ASN A 25 -3.72 -10.61 -21.25
CA ASN A 25 -3.85 -10.29 -19.84
C ASN A 25 -3.30 -11.49 -19.06
N THR A 26 -2.21 -11.29 -18.31
CA THR A 26 -1.66 -12.31 -17.42
C THR A 26 -1.93 -11.92 -15.99
N THR A 27 -2.57 -12.81 -15.22
CA THR A 27 -2.80 -12.62 -13.79
C THR A 27 -1.95 -13.62 -13.01
N TRP A 28 -1.22 -13.11 -12.01
CA TRP A 28 -0.54 -13.90 -11.01
C TRP A 28 -1.08 -13.54 -9.62
N GLN A 29 -1.19 -14.52 -8.74
CA GLN A 29 -1.62 -14.27 -7.35
C GLN A 29 -0.97 -15.26 -6.37
N THR A 30 -0.81 -14.81 -5.12
CA THR A 30 -0.28 -15.60 -4.00
C THR A 30 -0.75 -15.03 -2.67
N ASP A 31 -0.71 -15.81 -1.59
CA ASP A 31 -1.04 -15.32 -0.25
C ASP A 31 0.24 -14.94 0.51
N MET A 32 0.40 -13.64 0.80
CA MET A 32 1.55 -13.07 1.51
C MET A 32 1.13 -11.80 2.26
N LEU A 33 1.90 -11.39 3.29
CA LEU A 33 1.58 -10.22 4.14
C LEU A 33 0.19 -10.28 4.81
N GLY A 34 -0.33 -11.49 5.07
CA GLY A 34 -1.64 -11.67 5.71
C GLY A 34 -2.86 -11.47 4.81
N GLY A 35 -2.66 -11.36 3.49
CA GLY A 35 -3.73 -11.27 2.51
C GLY A 35 -3.34 -11.88 1.16
N THR A 36 -4.21 -11.71 0.17
CA THR A 36 -3.92 -12.12 -1.21
C THR A 36 -3.24 -10.97 -1.96
N VAL A 37 -2.10 -11.27 -2.55
CA VAL A 37 -1.35 -10.40 -3.47
C VAL A 37 -1.70 -10.82 -4.89
N ARG A 38 -2.04 -9.85 -5.74
CA ARG A 38 -2.31 -10.06 -7.17
C ARG A 38 -1.48 -9.08 -8.01
N VAL A 39 -0.98 -9.58 -9.14
CA VAL A 39 -0.36 -8.77 -10.19
C VAL A 39 -1.04 -9.09 -11.52
N ASP A 40 -1.66 -8.08 -12.11
CA ASP A 40 -2.25 -8.15 -13.45
C ASP A 40 -1.36 -7.41 -14.44
N LEU A 41 -0.92 -8.10 -15.49
CA LEU A 41 -0.14 -7.54 -16.59
C LEU A 41 -1.02 -7.39 -17.83
N ARG A 42 -0.83 -6.29 -18.55
CA ARG A 42 -1.41 -6.09 -19.89
C ARG A 42 -0.29 -5.95 -20.92
N GLY A 43 -0.26 -6.81 -21.93
CA GLY A 43 0.73 -6.71 -23.00
C GLY A 43 1.09 -8.05 -23.61
N THR A 44 2.14 -8.07 -24.41
CA THR A 44 2.58 -9.30 -25.11
C THR A 44 3.48 -10.20 -24.28
N ARG A 45 3.92 -9.73 -23.10
CA ARG A 45 4.86 -10.44 -22.22
C ARG A 45 4.13 -10.84 -20.94
N GLY A 46 4.03 -12.14 -20.69
CA GLY A 46 3.58 -12.68 -19.41
C GLY A 46 4.60 -12.48 -18.28
N LEU A 47 4.24 -12.91 -17.08
CA LEU A 47 5.13 -12.83 -15.92
C LEU A 47 6.11 -14.01 -15.95
N ALA A 48 7.40 -13.73 -16.15
CA ALA A 48 8.42 -14.78 -16.17
C ALA A 48 8.66 -15.33 -14.75
N GLN A 49 9.00 -16.62 -14.65
CA GLN A 49 9.10 -17.32 -13.35
C GLN A 49 10.18 -16.72 -12.43
N ASP A 50 11.27 -16.19 -12.99
CA ASP A 50 12.30 -15.48 -12.25
C ASP A 50 11.77 -14.16 -11.66
N ILE A 51 10.91 -13.44 -12.39
CA ILE A 51 10.24 -12.23 -11.89
C ILE A 51 9.25 -12.57 -10.78
N VAL A 52 8.47 -13.66 -10.92
CA VAL A 52 7.62 -14.17 -9.83
C VAL A 52 8.43 -14.41 -8.56
N GLY A 53 9.58 -15.07 -8.68
CA GLY A 53 10.49 -15.32 -7.55
C GLY A 53 10.95 -14.01 -6.89
N ARG A 54 11.33 -13.00 -7.69
CA ARG A 54 11.77 -11.69 -7.20
C ARG A 54 10.65 -10.88 -6.55
N ILE A 55 9.42 -10.98 -7.04
CA ILE A 55 8.24 -10.40 -6.39
C ILE A 55 8.08 -11.01 -5.00
N GLY A 56 8.11 -12.35 -4.91
CA GLY A 56 8.03 -13.06 -3.63
C GLY A 56 9.14 -12.65 -2.66
N SER A 57 10.40 -12.58 -3.12
CA SER A 57 11.52 -12.12 -2.30
C SER A 57 11.34 -10.67 -1.83
N THR A 58 10.86 -9.78 -2.70
CA THR A 58 10.61 -8.37 -2.37
C THR A 58 9.57 -8.24 -1.25
N ILE A 59 8.48 -9.00 -1.33
CA ILE A 59 7.43 -8.99 -0.31
C ILE A 59 7.94 -9.58 1.01
N ALA A 60 8.71 -10.67 0.93
CA ALA A 60 9.32 -11.30 2.10
C ALA A 60 10.32 -10.37 2.82
N GLU A 61 11.08 -9.55 2.10
CA GLU A 61 11.95 -8.51 2.68
C GLU A 61 11.15 -7.48 3.49
N VAL A 62 10.03 -6.99 2.94
CA VAL A 62 9.16 -6.03 3.65
C VAL A 62 8.56 -6.68 4.89
N GLU A 63 8.08 -7.92 4.79
CA GLU A 63 7.52 -8.65 5.91
C GLU A 63 8.56 -8.92 7.01
N ALA A 64 9.79 -9.30 6.63
CA ALA A 64 10.90 -9.49 7.56
C ALA A 64 11.32 -8.17 8.24
N ALA A 65 11.07 -7.02 7.62
CA ALA A 65 11.32 -5.72 8.22
C ALA A 65 10.19 -5.28 9.17
N ALA A 66 8.93 -5.41 8.75
CA ALA A 66 7.81 -4.66 9.32
C ALA A 66 6.71 -5.50 10.01
N SER A 67 6.75 -6.83 9.94
CA SER A 67 5.69 -7.66 10.54
C SER A 67 5.65 -7.54 12.07
N LEU A 68 4.47 -7.38 12.66
CA LEU A 68 4.25 -7.48 14.12
C LEU A 68 4.04 -8.91 14.61
N PHE A 69 3.85 -9.86 13.70
CA PHE A 69 3.47 -11.24 14.00
C PHE A 69 4.65 -12.20 13.89
N LYS A 70 5.61 -11.91 13.01
CA LYS A 70 6.86 -12.66 12.91
C LYS A 70 7.81 -12.19 14.01
N THR A 71 8.04 -13.03 15.02
CA THR A 71 8.95 -12.75 16.15
C THR A 71 10.36 -12.39 15.70
N GLY A 72 10.81 -12.97 14.58
CA GLY A 72 12.11 -12.67 13.96
C GLY A 72 12.15 -11.40 13.11
N SER A 73 11.05 -10.67 12.92
CA SER A 73 11.08 -9.43 12.12
C SER A 73 11.85 -8.33 12.83
N ALA A 74 12.40 -7.38 12.07
CA ALA A 74 13.11 -6.25 12.65
C ALA A 74 12.22 -5.39 13.56
N LEU A 75 10.97 -5.10 13.14
CA LEU A 75 10.00 -4.37 13.97
C LEU A 75 9.64 -5.09 15.26
N SER A 76 9.43 -6.42 15.23
CA SER A 76 9.13 -7.20 16.44
C SER A 76 10.31 -7.20 17.41
N ARG A 77 11.55 -7.35 16.91
CA ARG A 77 12.75 -7.26 17.75
C ARG A 77 12.92 -5.87 18.37
N LEU A 78 12.73 -4.81 17.57
CA LEU A 78 12.77 -3.43 18.05
C LEU A 78 11.74 -3.20 19.16
N ASN A 79 10.49 -3.62 18.95
CA ASN A 79 9.42 -3.47 19.93
C ASN A 79 9.64 -4.28 21.22
N ALA A 80 10.34 -5.42 21.13
CA ALA A 80 10.64 -6.26 22.28
C ALA A 80 11.83 -5.73 23.10
N ALA A 81 12.88 -5.26 22.42
CA ALA A 81 14.11 -4.81 23.07
C ALA A 81 14.13 -3.30 23.38
N GLY A 82 13.27 -2.51 22.74
CA GLY A 82 13.31 -1.05 22.79
C GLY A 82 14.48 -0.43 22.02
N HIS A 83 15.31 -1.25 21.38
CA HIS A 83 16.49 -0.84 20.63
C HIS A 83 16.76 -1.81 19.48
N LEU A 84 17.27 -1.30 18.36
CA LEU A 84 17.70 -2.11 17.23
C LEU A 84 18.94 -1.50 16.57
N ASP A 85 20.05 -2.23 16.66
CA ASP A 85 21.26 -1.97 15.89
C ASP A 85 21.10 -2.47 14.44
N ASP A 86 21.79 -1.81 13.51
CA ASP A 86 21.82 -2.14 12.08
C ASP A 86 20.44 -2.42 11.46
N PRO A 87 19.50 -1.46 11.55
CA PRO A 87 18.15 -1.65 11.02
C PRO A 87 18.19 -1.90 9.50
N PRO A 88 17.41 -2.88 8.99
CA PRO A 88 17.43 -3.20 7.57
C PRO A 88 16.90 -2.02 6.74
N PRO A 89 17.38 -1.82 5.49
CA PRO A 89 16.98 -0.69 4.66
C PRO A 89 15.47 -0.52 4.51
N ALA A 90 14.73 -1.63 4.35
CA ALA A 90 13.27 -1.59 4.22
C ALA A 90 12.57 -1.01 5.47
N LEU A 91 13.09 -1.28 6.68
CA LEU A 91 12.55 -0.68 7.91
C LEU A 91 12.85 0.82 7.95
N LEU A 92 14.07 1.23 7.60
CA LEU A 92 14.44 2.65 7.54
C LEU A 92 13.57 3.43 6.53
N ASP A 93 13.32 2.86 5.34
CA ASP A 93 12.45 3.48 4.33
C ASP A 93 11.03 3.65 4.84
N LEU A 94 10.47 2.63 5.50
CA LEU A 94 9.14 2.71 6.12
C LEU A 94 9.07 3.76 7.23
N LEU A 95 10.09 3.86 8.09
CA LEU A 95 10.12 4.88 9.16
C LEU A 95 10.24 6.30 8.59
N ARG A 96 10.98 6.49 7.49
CA ARG A 96 11.04 7.78 6.79
C ARG A 96 9.68 8.17 6.20
N LEU A 97 9.00 7.23 5.55
CA LEU A 97 7.66 7.44 5.01
C LEU A 97 6.65 7.74 6.14
N ALA A 98 6.69 6.95 7.21
CA ALA A 98 5.85 7.14 8.38
C ALA A 98 6.08 8.52 9.03
N ASN A 99 7.34 8.95 9.15
CA ASN A 99 7.67 10.29 9.64
C ASN A 99 7.09 11.38 8.73
N HIS A 100 7.17 11.22 7.40
CA HIS A 100 6.60 12.18 6.47
C HIS A 100 5.08 12.32 6.66
N VAL A 101 4.34 11.20 6.73
CA VAL A 101 2.89 11.22 6.95
C VAL A 101 2.55 11.79 8.33
N HIS A 102 3.29 11.41 9.37
CA HIS A 102 3.12 11.95 10.72
C HIS A 102 3.23 13.48 10.74
N GLN A 103 4.29 14.04 10.16
CA GLN A 103 4.51 15.49 10.11
C GLN A 103 3.43 16.19 9.28
N ALA A 104 3.10 15.67 8.10
CA ALA A 104 2.09 16.26 7.22
C ALA A 104 0.70 16.33 7.86
N THR A 105 0.38 15.33 8.69
CA THR A 105 -0.92 15.15 9.34
C THR A 105 -0.96 15.68 10.77
N ALA A 106 0.08 16.39 11.22
CA ALA A 106 0.21 16.90 12.59
C ALA A 106 -0.04 15.81 13.66
N GLY A 107 0.53 14.63 13.42
CA GLY A 107 0.48 13.47 14.30
C GLY A 107 -0.83 12.68 14.30
N ARG A 108 -1.71 12.88 13.31
CA ARG A 108 -2.93 12.03 13.16
C ARG A 108 -2.56 10.62 12.70
N PHE A 109 -1.49 10.50 11.91
CA PHE A 109 -0.78 9.24 11.72
C PHE A 109 0.37 9.18 12.72
N ASP A 110 0.34 8.25 13.68
CA ASP A 110 1.44 8.06 14.62
C ASP A 110 1.78 6.55 14.73
N PRO A 111 2.97 6.12 14.29
CA PRO A 111 3.40 4.73 14.41
C PRO A 111 3.49 4.22 15.85
N THR A 112 3.57 5.10 16.85
CA THR A 112 3.71 4.72 18.27
C THR A 112 2.41 4.29 18.94
N VAL A 113 1.29 4.21 18.22
CA VAL A 113 -0.02 3.77 18.77
C VAL A 113 -0.07 2.29 19.17
N GLN A 114 0.96 1.50 18.87
CA GLN A 114 0.94 0.05 19.09
C GLN A 114 0.70 -0.39 20.54
N PRO A 115 1.24 0.25 21.59
CA PRO A 115 0.90 -0.08 22.97
C PRO A 115 -0.59 0.10 23.26
N LEU A 116 -1.18 1.21 22.79
CA LEU A 116 -2.61 1.50 22.95
C LEU A 116 -3.46 0.45 22.23
N TRP A 117 -3.10 0.14 20.98
CA TRP A 117 -3.77 -0.90 20.20
C TRP A 117 -3.76 -2.25 20.95
N ARG A 118 -2.60 -2.66 21.49
CA ARG A 118 -2.46 -3.90 22.25
C ARG A 118 -3.26 -3.89 23.55
N ALA A 119 -3.29 -2.79 24.28
CA ALA A 119 -4.06 -2.66 25.52
C ALA A 119 -5.56 -2.83 25.25
N LEU A 120 -6.09 -2.17 24.21
CA LEU A 120 -7.49 -2.29 23.79
C LEU A 120 -7.83 -3.71 23.30
N ALA A 121 -6.98 -4.32 22.48
CA ALA A 121 -7.17 -5.70 22.00
C ALA A 121 -7.29 -6.72 23.15
N GLN A 122 -6.63 -6.44 24.27
CA GLN A 122 -6.56 -7.31 25.44
C GLN A 122 -7.50 -6.86 26.58
N ALA A 123 -8.34 -5.85 26.35
CA ALA A 123 -9.22 -5.25 27.35
C ALA A 123 -8.50 -4.85 28.66
N ARG A 124 -7.29 -4.28 28.54
CA ARG A 124 -6.48 -3.78 29.66
C ARG A 124 -6.60 -2.26 29.82
N ASP A 125 -6.17 -1.75 30.97
CA ASP A 125 -6.03 -0.30 31.20
C ASP A 125 -5.13 0.33 30.12
N VAL A 126 -5.60 1.43 29.57
CA VAL A 126 -4.96 2.16 28.46
C VAL A 126 -4.10 3.32 28.95
N THR A 127 -4.16 3.69 30.24
CA THR A 127 -3.52 4.90 30.77
C THR A 127 -2.01 4.95 30.48
N GLU A 128 -1.27 3.90 30.82
CA GLU A 128 0.16 3.80 30.53
C GLU A 128 0.44 3.70 29.03
N ALA A 129 -0.43 3.00 28.30
CA ALA A 129 -0.30 2.80 26.86
C ALA A 129 -0.50 4.09 26.06
N GLN A 130 -1.40 4.96 26.50
CA GLN A 130 -1.59 6.31 25.96
C GLN A 130 -0.39 7.20 26.27
N ALA A 131 0.13 7.14 27.49
CA ALA A 131 1.33 7.89 27.90
C ALA A 131 2.60 7.47 27.15
N ALA A 132 2.61 6.28 26.52
CA ALA A 132 3.72 5.82 25.68
C ALA A 132 3.71 6.44 24.28
N ILE A 133 2.58 6.96 23.78
CA ILE A 133 2.49 7.54 22.44
C ILE A 133 3.34 8.83 22.35
N GLY A 134 3.96 9.04 21.20
CA GLY A 134 4.76 10.23 20.88
C GLY A 134 5.90 9.91 19.92
N TRP A 135 5.68 10.11 18.62
CA TRP A 135 6.68 9.86 17.58
C TRP A 135 8.00 10.60 17.80
N GLU A 136 7.96 11.81 18.37
CA GLU A 136 9.14 12.63 18.69
C GLU A 136 10.09 12.00 19.71
N ARG A 137 9.63 10.98 20.44
CA ARG A 137 10.43 10.23 21.42
C ARG A 137 11.18 9.06 20.80
N VAL A 138 10.88 8.71 19.55
CA VAL A 138 11.58 7.68 18.78
C VAL A 138 12.86 8.29 18.21
N ARG A 139 14.01 7.72 18.55
CA ARG A 139 15.30 8.16 18.00
C ARG A 139 15.74 7.22 16.90
N ILE A 140 16.15 7.79 15.78
CA ILE A 140 16.61 7.07 14.60
C ILE A 140 17.95 7.69 14.22
N GLU A 141 19.07 7.18 14.77
CA GLU A 141 20.47 7.38 14.27
C GLU A 141 21.53 6.90 15.29
N PRO A 142 22.54 6.08 14.88
CA PRO A 142 22.55 5.13 13.75
C PRO A 142 21.68 3.89 14.01
N SER A 143 21.39 3.62 15.29
CA SER A 143 20.42 2.63 15.76
C SER A 143 19.04 3.24 15.92
N ILE A 144 18.00 2.40 16.03
CA ILE A 144 16.67 2.85 16.43
C ILE A 144 16.50 2.62 17.93
N GLN A 145 16.05 3.64 18.66
CA GLN A 145 15.76 3.57 20.09
C GLN A 145 14.33 4.04 20.38
N LEU A 146 13.62 3.26 21.18
CA LEU A 146 12.28 3.56 21.68
C LEU A 146 12.39 4.04 23.13
N ALA A 147 11.59 5.04 23.49
CA ALA A 147 11.46 5.42 24.89
C ALA A 147 10.71 4.34 25.69
N HIS A 148 10.77 4.42 27.01
CA HIS A 148 10.07 3.47 27.86
C HIS A 148 8.56 3.40 27.54
N GLY A 149 8.06 2.18 27.37
CA GLY A 149 6.65 1.87 27.07
C GLY A 149 6.31 1.92 25.58
N GLN A 150 7.18 2.46 24.72
CA GLN A 150 6.90 2.59 23.29
C GLN A 150 6.97 1.25 22.56
N ALA A 151 6.10 1.13 21.56
CA ALA A 151 6.19 0.14 20.50
C ALA A 151 5.68 0.79 19.22
N LEU A 152 6.18 0.34 18.08
CA LEU A 152 5.81 0.85 16.76
C LEU A 152 4.88 -0.12 16.04
N THR A 153 4.00 0.42 15.22
CA THR A 153 3.25 -0.29 14.18
C THR A 153 3.43 0.41 12.85
N LEU A 154 3.49 -0.39 11.78
CA LEU A 154 3.60 0.08 10.41
C LEU A 154 2.43 -0.45 9.55
N ASN A 155 1.37 -0.94 10.17
CA ASN A 155 0.27 -1.60 9.46
C ASN A 155 -0.45 -0.66 8.48
N GLY A 156 -0.62 0.62 8.81
CA GLY A 156 -1.25 1.61 7.91
C GLY A 156 -0.30 2.23 6.88
N ILE A 157 0.78 1.54 6.50
CA ILE A 157 1.72 2.03 5.46
C ILE A 157 2.53 0.90 4.80
N ALA A 158 2.71 -0.23 5.49
CA ALA A 158 3.59 -1.31 5.03
C ALA A 158 3.06 -2.03 3.77
N GLN A 159 1.73 -2.16 3.63
CA GLN A 159 1.13 -2.79 2.44
C GLN A 159 1.29 -1.88 1.23
N GLY A 160 1.00 -0.59 1.37
CA GLY A 160 1.26 0.38 0.31
C GLY A 160 2.73 0.42 -0.11
N TYR A 161 3.67 0.36 0.84
CA TYR A 161 5.10 0.28 0.54
C TYR A 161 5.50 -1.00 -0.20
N ALA A 162 4.94 -2.15 0.18
CA ALA A 162 5.17 -3.41 -0.53
C ALA A 162 4.65 -3.34 -1.97
N ALA A 163 3.46 -2.77 -2.18
CA ALA A 163 2.89 -2.57 -3.52
C ALA A 163 3.79 -1.67 -4.38
N ASP A 164 4.32 -0.58 -3.82
CA ASP A 164 5.26 0.30 -4.52
C ASP A 164 6.59 -0.39 -4.86
N ARG A 165 7.11 -1.26 -3.99
CA ARG A 165 8.33 -2.04 -4.24
C ARG A 165 8.13 -3.03 -5.39
N VAL A 166 6.99 -3.73 -5.42
CA VAL A 166 6.63 -4.63 -6.52
C VAL A 166 6.40 -3.86 -7.81
N ARG A 167 5.68 -2.73 -7.76
CA ARG A 167 5.49 -1.82 -8.90
C ARG A 167 6.82 -1.36 -9.49
N ARG A 168 7.77 -0.96 -8.64
CA ARG A 168 9.10 -0.52 -9.07
C ARG A 168 9.89 -1.65 -9.73
N LEU A 169 9.90 -2.83 -9.12
CA LEU A 169 10.52 -4.03 -9.70
C LEU A 169 9.97 -4.30 -11.11
N LEU A 170 8.64 -4.30 -11.29
CA LEU A 170 8.03 -4.52 -12.60
C LEU A 170 8.41 -3.43 -13.62
N LEU A 171 8.48 -2.17 -13.18
CA LEU A 171 8.90 -1.06 -14.04
C LEU A 171 10.36 -1.22 -14.50
N GLU A 172 11.27 -1.56 -13.59
CA GLU A 172 12.70 -1.81 -13.87
C GLU A 172 12.90 -2.99 -14.83
N GLU A 173 11.99 -3.97 -14.80
CA GLU A 173 11.97 -5.12 -15.70
C GLU A 173 11.32 -4.85 -17.06
N GLY A 174 10.91 -3.61 -17.30
CA GLY A 174 10.38 -3.14 -18.58
C GLY A 174 8.91 -3.43 -18.81
N TYR A 175 8.13 -3.76 -17.78
CA TYR A 175 6.68 -3.87 -17.90
C TYR A 175 6.05 -2.47 -18.05
N ALA A 176 5.38 -2.23 -19.17
CA ALA A 176 4.78 -0.93 -19.47
C ALA A 176 3.36 -0.76 -18.90
N GLN A 177 2.63 -1.88 -18.71
CA GLN A 177 1.30 -1.88 -18.10
C GLN A 177 1.16 -3.02 -17.10
N ALA A 178 1.04 -2.66 -15.83
CA ALA A 178 0.84 -3.60 -14.73
C ALA A 178 -0.06 -2.98 -13.66
N PHE A 179 -0.75 -3.82 -12.92
CA PHE A 179 -1.59 -3.46 -11.80
C PHE A 179 -1.28 -4.39 -10.64
N VAL A 180 -0.81 -3.80 -9.54
CA VAL A 180 -0.46 -4.51 -8.30
C VAL A 180 -1.59 -4.27 -7.31
N ASP A 181 -2.10 -5.34 -6.74
CA ASP A 181 -3.17 -5.37 -5.74
C ASP A 181 -2.66 -6.14 -4.51
N MET A 182 -2.55 -5.45 -3.38
CA MET A 182 -2.10 -6.02 -2.10
C MET A 182 -3.05 -5.63 -0.96
N GLY A 183 -4.32 -5.41 -1.27
CA GLY A 183 -5.23 -4.57 -0.47
C GLY A 183 -5.11 -3.10 -0.88
N GLU A 184 -3.88 -2.66 -1.22
CA GLU A 184 -3.60 -1.34 -1.77
C GLU A 184 -3.20 -1.46 -3.24
N PHE A 185 -3.67 -0.54 -4.08
CA PHE A 185 -3.56 -0.67 -5.53
C PHE A 185 -2.51 0.27 -6.10
N ALA A 186 -1.63 -0.25 -6.96
CA ALA A 186 -0.61 0.54 -7.64
C ALA A 186 -0.52 0.19 -9.14
N ALA A 187 -0.61 1.19 -10.01
CA ALA A 187 -0.58 1.00 -11.45
C ALA A 187 0.74 1.44 -12.10
N ILE A 188 1.14 0.70 -13.13
CA ILE A 188 2.10 1.11 -14.16
C ILE A 188 1.32 1.32 -15.44
N GLY A 189 1.40 2.51 -16.05
CA GLY A 189 0.54 2.83 -17.20
C GLY A 189 -0.95 2.72 -16.84
N GLY A 190 -1.79 2.41 -17.82
CA GLY A 190 -3.24 2.26 -17.61
C GLY A 190 -4.06 2.60 -18.86
N PRO A 191 -5.38 2.80 -18.72
CA PRO A 191 -6.13 2.90 -17.46
C PRO A 191 -6.54 1.54 -16.86
N PHE A 192 -6.43 1.40 -15.54
CA PHE A 192 -7.01 0.29 -14.75
C PHE A 192 -8.20 0.79 -13.94
N SER A 193 -9.30 0.04 -13.92
CA SER A 193 -10.50 0.41 -13.17
C SER A 193 -10.47 -0.22 -11.78
N VAL A 194 -10.65 0.60 -10.75
CA VAL A 194 -10.72 0.17 -9.34
C VAL A 194 -12.06 0.61 -8.77
N ALA A 195 -12.78 -0.32 -8.13
CA ALA A 195 -13.96 0.01 -7.35
C ALA A 195 -13.52 0.56 -6.00
N VAL A 196 -14.14 1.67 -5.56
CA VAL A 196 -14.01 2.16 -4.19
C VAL A 196 -15.28 1.72 -3.47
N GLU A 197 -15.10 1.02 -2.36
CA GLU A 197 -16.18 0.40 -1.60
C GLU A 197 -16.21 0.95 -0.18
N ASP A 198 -17.42 1.08 0.37
CA ASP A 198 -17.67 1.32 1.78
C ASP A 198 -18.33 0.06 2.38
N PRO A 199 -17.94 -0.40 3.59
CA PRO A 199 -18.48 -1.63 4.18
C PRO A 199 -20.01 -1.65 4.34
N ALA A 200 -20.65 -0.49 4.51
CA ALA A 200 -22.10 -0.38 4.69
C ALA A 200 -22.83 -0.09 3.37
N LEU A 201 -22.23 0.69 2.46
CA LEU A 201 -22.90 1.14 1.23
C LEU A 201 -22.55 0.29 -0.01
N GLY A 202 -21.52 -0.54 0.05
CA GLY A 202 -20.97 -1.23 -1.13
C GLY A 202 -20.17 -0.28 -2.02
N GLN A 203 -20.22 -0.47 -3.34
CA GLN A 203 -19.45 0.35 -4.27
C GLN A 203 -19.95 1.80 -4.32
N ILE A 204 -19.13 2.73 -3.83
CA ILE A 204 -19.42 4.18 -3.81
C ILE A 204 -18.84 4.91 -5.02
N ALA A 205 -17.83 4.35 -5.67
CA ALA A 205 -17.18 4.97 -6.82
C ALA A 205 -16.42 3.97 -7.70
N THR A 206 -16.11 4.38 -8.93
CA THR A 206 -15.06 3.75 -9.74
C THR A 206 -13.97 4.78 -10.02
N ARG A 207 -12.70 4.39 -9.86
CA ARG A 207 -11.52 5.18 -10.19
C ARG A 207 -10.73 4.53 -11.31
N ARG A 208 -10.03 5.37 -12.08
CA ARG A 208 -9.17 4.95 -13.18
C ARG A 208 -7.74 5.30 -12.83
N LEU A 209 -6.93 4.28 -12.55
CA LEU A 209 -5.52 4.47 -12.29
C LEU A 209 -4.72 4.47 -13.59
N ALA A 210 -3.84 5.44 -13.73
CA ALA A 210 -2.94 5.60 -14.87
C ALA A 210 -1.55 6.02 -14.36
N GLY A 211 -0.76 5.04 -13.93
CA GLY A 211 0.57 5.27 -13.36
C GLY A 211 0.57 5.80 -11.92
N ASN A 212 -0.59 5.89 -11.27
CA ASN A 212 -0.77 6.29 -9.87
C ASN A 212 -1.28 5.11 -9.01
N ALA A 213 -1.55 5.38 -7.74
CA ALA A 213 -1.98 4.41 -6.74
C ALA A 213 -3.24 4.89 -6.00
N ILE A 214 -3.94 3.96 -5.35
CA ILE A 214 -5.08 4.25 -4.48
C ILE A 214 -5.11 3.24 -3.32
N ALA A 215 -5.43 3.74 -2.12
CA ALA A 215 -5.63 2.94 -0.92
C ALA A 215 -6.90 3.41 -0.20
N THR A 216 -7.56 2.49 0.50
CA THR A 216 -8.84 2.76 1.14
C THR A 216 -8.84 2.28 2.60
N SER A 217 -9.17 3.17 3.51
CA SER A 217 -9.28 2.88 4.94
C SER A 217 -10.72 3.05 5.40
N SER A 218 -11.28 2.00 5.99
CA SER A 218 -12.63 1.98 6.57
C SER A 218 -12.53 1.50 8.02
N PRO A 219 -12.71 2.37 9.03
CA PRO A 219 -12.54 2.00 10.43
C PRO A 219 -13.38 0.80 10.87
N SER A 220 -14.58 0.63 10.29
CA SER A 220 -15.53 -0.45 10.58
C SER A 220 -15.18 -1.79 9.92
N ALA A 221 -14.22 -1.83 8.98
CA ALA A 221 -13.79 -3.07 8.34
C ALA A 221 -13.14 -4.05 9.33
N MET A 222 -12.60 -3.54 10.44
CA MET A 222 -12.09 -4.34 11.55
C MET A 222 -12.36 -3.65 12.88
N MET A 223 -12.92 -4.42 13.82
CA MET A 223 -13.17 -3.97 15.19
C MET A 223 -12.02 -4.39 16.12
N LEU A 224 -11.69 -3.51 17.06
CA LEU A 224 -10.72 -3.72 18.13
C LEU A 224 -11.45 -3.67 19.48
N GLY A 225 -11.81 -4.85 20.00
CA GLY A 225 -12.73 -4.94 21.13
C GLY A 225 -14.09 -4.34 20.76
N THR A 226 -14.50 -3.28 21.44
CA THR A 226 -15.76 -2.56 21.18
C THR A 226 -15.59 -1.32 20.28
N GLY A 227 -14.36 -0.98 19.87
CA GLY A 227 -14.04 0.20 19.06
C GLY A 227 -13.47 -0.14 17.69
N PHE A 228 -13.07 0.89 16.93
CA PHE A 228 -12.41 0.73 15.64
C PHE A 228 -10.91 0.41 15.79
N HIS A 229 -10.32 -0.24 14.79
CA HIS A 229 -8.88 -0.53 14.77
C HIS A 229 -8.00 0.68 14.42
N ILE A 230 -8.56 1.70 13.75
CA ILE A 230 -7.89 2.98 13.49
C ILE A 230 -8.08 3.87 14.73
N LEU A 231 -6.98 4.14 15.43
CA LEU A 231 -6.97 4.81 16.71
C LEU A 231 -6.39 6.22 16.60
N GLY A 232 -7.09 7.21 17.14
CA GLY A 232 -6.57 8.56 17.32
C GLY A 232 -5.44 8.59 18.37
N PRO A 233 -4.21 9.00 18.02
CA PRO A 233 -3.09 9.07 18.96
C PRO A 233 -3.37 9.98 20.17
N ARG A 234 -4.27 10.96 20.04
CA ARG A 234 -4.72 11.87 21.12
C ARG A 234 -6.15 11.58 21.58
N GLY A 235 -6.66 10.39 21.30
CA GLY A 235 -8.02 9.96 21.66
C GLY A 235 -9.09 10.38 20.66
N GLU A 236 -8.70 10.83 19.46
CA GLU A 236 -9.66 11.18 18.42
C GLU A 236 -10.40 9.95 17.91
N ARG A 237 -11.69 10.11 17.60
CA ARG A 237 -12.49 9.07 16.95
C ARG A 237 -12.48 9.26 15.45
N PRO A 238 -12.55 8.18 14.65
CA PRO A 238 -12.74 8.31 13.22
C PRO A 238 -13.97 9.15 12.90
N CYS A 239 -13.83 10.06 11.94
CA CYS A 239 -14.86 11.01 11.51
C CYS A 239 -15.59 10.55 10.23
N TRP A 240 -15.15 9.44 9.64
CA TRP A 240 -15.56 8.97 8.33
C TRP A 240 -15.79 7.46 8.38
N SER A 241 -16.79 6.99 7.64
CA SER A 241 -17.02 5.56 7.42
C SER A 241 -15.93 4.97 6.52
N THR A 242 -15.55 5.71 5.48
CA THR A 242 -14.52 5.29 4.52
C THR A 242 -13.76 6.50 3.99
N ILE A 243 -12.43 6.40 3.90
CA ILE A 243 -11.57 7.31 3.16
C ILE A 243 -10.80 6.54 2.09
N SER A 244 -10.84 7.01 0.85
CA SER A 244 -10.03 6.51 -0.26
C SER A 244 -9.13 7.63 -0.80
N VAL A 245 -7.83 7.37 -0.90
CA VAL A 245 -6.82 8.36 -1.30
C VAL A 245 -6.13 7.91 -2.58
N GLU A 246 -6.19 8.73 -3.63
CA GLU A 246 -5.39 8.55 -4.84
C GLU A 246 -4.10 9.37 -4.74
N ALA A 247 -2.95 8.72 -4.90
CA ALA A 247 -1.64 9.36 -4.78
C ALA A 247 -0.62 8.79 -5.79
N GLU A 248 0.56 9.41 -5.88
CA GLU A 248 1.67 8.96 -6.75
C GLU A 248 2.25 7.59 -6.36
N SER A 249 2.08 7.20 -5.09
CA SER A 249 2.59 5.98 -4.49
C SER A 249 1.54 5.37 -3.56
N ALA A 250 1.51 4.03 -3.48
CA ALA A 250 0.57 3.32 -2.64
C ALA A 250 0.88 3.51 -1.16
N ALA A 251 2.15 3.66 -0.77
CA ALA A 251 2.54 3.96 0.60
C ALA A 251 1.99 5.32 1.09
N MET A 252 2.01 6.34 0.21
CA MET A 252 1.38 7.62 0.55
C MET A 252 -0.14 7.45 0.67
N ALA A 253 -0.77 6.79 -0.31
CA ALA A 253 -2.21 6.57 -0.26
C ALA A 253 -2.64 5.88 1.05
N ASP A 254 -1.96 4.81 1.45
CA ASP A 254 -2.23 4.00 2.65
C ASP A 254 -2.05 4.78 3.96
N GLY A 255 -0.90 5.46 4.09
CA GLY A 255 -0.63 6.30 5.26
C GLY A 255 -1.62 7.45 5.40
N PHE A 256 -1.93 8.15 4.31
CA PHE A 256 -2.85 9.28 4.33
C PHE A 256 -4.31 8.84 4.46
N SER A 257 -4.74 7.71 3.90
CA SER A 257 -6.12 7.22 4.11
C SER A 257 -6.36 6.89 5.58
N THR A 258 -5.38 6.25 6.23
CA THR A 258 -5.42 5.97 7.67
C THR A 258 -5.51 7.26 8.50
N ALA A 259 -4.67 8.25 8.20
CA ALA A 259 -4.66 9.52 8.92
C ALA A 259 -5.95 10.33 8.72
N PHE A 260 -6.45 10.36 7.48
CA PHE A 260 -7.62 11.14 7.10
C PHE A 260 -8.92 10.61 7.71
N CYS A 261 -8.99 9.32 8.05
CA CYS A 261 -10.08 8.79 8.88
C CYS A 261 -10.23 9.58 10.19
N LEU A 262 -9.14 10.14 10.73
CA LEU A 262 -9.10 10.87 12.00
C LEU A 262 -9.11 12.39 11.82
N MET A 263 -9.25 12.91 10.61
CA MET A 263 -9.16 14.33 10.31
C MET A 263 -10.48 14.88 9.82
N THR A 264 -10.81 16.09 10.25
CA THR A 264 -11.94 16.85 9.71
C THR A 264 -11.71 17.21 8.24
N ARG A 265 -12.79 17.55 7.55
CA ARG A 265 -12.77 18.02 6.16
C ARG A 265 -11.77 19.15 5.91
N ASP A 266 -11.71 20.12 6.82
CA ASP A 266 -10.84 21.29 6.67
C ASP A 266 -9.37 20.95 6.93
N GLU A 267 -9.09 20.04 7.88
CA GLU A 267 -7.75 19.50 8.09
C GLU A 267 -7.27 18.73 6.86
N ILE A 268 -8.10 17.88 6.26
CA ILE A 268 -7.77 17.15 5.01
C ILE A 268 -7.40 18.15 3.91
N ARG A 269 -8.27 19.13 3.65
CA ARG A 269 -8.00 20.19 2.65
C ARG A 269 -6.72 20.96 2.93
N ALA A 270 -6.43 21.24 4.21
CA ALA A 270 -5.19 21.92 4.60
C ALA A 270 -3.95 21.05 4.35
N THR A 271 -4.03 19.73 4.54
CA THR A 271 -2.95 18.80 4.22
C THR A 271 -2.74 18.66 2.72
N LEU A 272 -3.81 18.55 1.92
CA LEU A 272 -3.71 18.47 0.46
C LEU A 272 -3.00 19.67 -0.18
N ARG A 273 -3.11 20.86 0.42
CA ARG A 273 -2.36 22.05 -0.04
C ARG A 273 -0.85 21.98 0.24
N ARG A 274 -0.41 21.14 1.17
CA ARG A 274 0.98 21.06 1.66
C ARG A 274 1.70 19.80 1.18
N VAL A 275 0.95 18.77 0.79
CA VAL A 275 1.49 17.47 0.36
C VAL A 275 1.24 17.32 -1.14
N PRO A 276 2.23 17.66 -2.00
CA PRO A 276 2.15 17.30 -3.41
C PRO A 276 2.11 15.77 -3.55
N GLY A 277 1.54 15.28 -4.64
CA GLY A 277 1.49 13.84 -4.94
C GLY A 277 0.19 13.15 -4.51
N ILE A 278 -0.64 13.76 -3.65
CA ILE A 278 -2.03 13.31 -3.43
C ILE A 278 -2.93 14.02 -4.45
N THR A 279 -3.61 13.25 -5.30
CA THR A 279 -4.40 13.79 -6.43
C THR A 279 -5.88 13.88 -6.15
N ARG A 280 -6.41 13.03 -5.26
CA ARG A 280 -7.83 13.01 -4.90
C ARG A 280 -8.03 12.31 -3.57
N VAL A 281 -9.00 12.78 -2.79
CA VAL A 281 -9.53 12.05 -1.65
C VAL A 281 -11.04 11.89 -1.80
N THR A 282 -11.54 10.66 -1.72
CA THR A 282 -12.97 10.36 -1.66
C THR A 282 -13.31 9.95 -0.23
N ALA A 283 -14.32 10.58 0.37
CA ALA A 283 -14.71 10.36 1.76
C ALA A 283 -16.20 10.05 1.85
N VAL A 284 -16.57 9.13 2.75
CA VAL A 284 -17.95 8.83 3.13
C VAL A 284 -18.10 9.14 4.61
N ASP A 285 -19.04 10.00 4.97
CA ASP A 285 -19.36 10.24 6.38
C ASP A 285 -20.31 9.18 6.96
N GLU A 286 -20.60 9.27 8.26
CA GLU A 286 -21.47 8.32 8.95
C GLU A 286 -22.94 8.37 8.46
N ALA A 287 -23.36 9.46 7.80
CA ALA A 287 -24.69 9.56 7.19
C ALA A 287 -24.74 8.91 5.79
N GLY A 288 -23.57 8.54 5.25
CA GLY A 288 -23.42 7.96 3.92
C GLY A 288 -23.22 8.99 2.82
N ASP A 289 -23.02 10.27 3.16
CA ASP A 289 -22.78 11.31 2.16
C ASP A 289 -21.36 11.20 1.61
N VAL A 290 -21.27 11.10 0.28
CA VAL A 290 -19.99 10.98 -0.43
C VAL A 290 -19.46 12.37 -0.77
N SER A 291 -18.19 12.60 -0.45
CA SER A 291 -17.47 13.83 -0.74
C SER A 291 -16.15 13.56 -1.46
N THR A 292 -15.69 14.53 -2.24
CA THR A 292 -14.39 14.45 -2.90
C THR A 292 -13.63 15.76 -2.71
N PHE A 293 -12.34 15.64 -2.39
CA PHE A 293 -11.40 16.74 -2.17
C PHE A 293 -10.28 16.70 -3.20
#